data_AF-A0A7G6E021-F1
#
_entry.id   AF-A0A7G6E021-F1
#
_cell.length_a   1.000
_cell.length_b   1.000
_cell.length_c   1.000
_cell.angle_alpha   90.00
_cell.angle_beta   90.00
_cell.angle_gamma   90.00
#
_symmetry.space_group_name_H-M   'P 1'
#
loop_
_entity.id
_entity.type
_entity.pdbx_description
1 polymer ?
#
loop_
_entity_poly.entity_id
_entity_poly.type
_entity_poly.pdbx_seq_one_letter_code
_entity_poly.pdbx_strand_id
1 'polypeptide(L)'
;MLPPIKEVALHHGLKMNDRLSKSEKDVRFKCPFCSHKYQKKKYHLSLNTRDNVFKCWSCGESGGVLKFIALLENTSIEEVKARLFGSTPNIQLHPAEKLTPGQLKEIGFEPINWSGLRQSNPALYRNTLSWVWREWQLHARFLKRFGYMSFLAVNSPQERQAVCREYAQRLGIDPQSLMMEYVQARFKKPQPEYLRGAEQLLDALKKKGAKVYA
;
A
#
# COMPACT_ATOMS: atom_id res chain seq x y z
N MET A 1 -20.81 9.96 3.92
CA MET A 1 -20.79 10.66 2.62
C MET A 1 -19.73 11.75 2.69
N LEU A 2 -18.97 12.01 1.62
CA LEU A 2 -17.97 13.10 1.65
C LEU A 2 -18.67 14.47 1.54
N PRO A 3 -18.26 15.48 2.33
CA PRO A 3 -18.85 16.81 2.23
C PRO A 3 -18.49 17.48 0.88
N PRO A 4 -19.35 18.35 0.33
CA PRO A 4 -19.02 19.15 -0.84
C PRO A 4 -17.90 20.15 -0.55
N ILE A 5 -16.84 20.15 -1.36
CA ILE A 5 -15.63 20.96 -1.12
C ILE A 5 -15.89 22.48 -1.13
N LYS A 6 -16.90 22.93 -1.87
CA LYS A 6 -17.34 24.33 -1.87
C LYS A 6 -17.94 24.73 -0.52
N GLU A 7 -18.78 23.87 0.07
CA GLU A 7 -19.39 24.13 1.37
C GLU A 7 -18.33 24.14 2.48
N VAL A 8 -17.38 23.20 2.41
CA VAL A 8 -16.20 23.21 3.30
C VAL A 8 -15.48 24.56 3.22
N ALA A 9 -15.15 25.04 2.02
CA ALA A 9 -14.47 26.32 1.86
C ALA A 9 -15.26 27.50 2.46
N LEU A 10 -16.57 27.54 2.25
CA LEU A 10 -17.44 28.59 2.81
C LEU A 10 -17.54 28.51 4.33
N HIS A 11 -17.67 27.30 4.89
CA HIS A 11 -17.74 27.07 6.33
C HIS A 11 -16.45 27.52 7.04
N HIS A 12 -15.29 27.30 6.41
CA HIS A 12 -14.01 27.79 6.90
C HIS A 12 -13.72 29.27 6.56
N GLY A 13 -14.71 30.02 6.06
CA GLY A 13 -14.62 31.47 5.85
C GLY A 13 -13.78 31.90 4.66
N LEU A 14 -13.51 31.01 3.69
CA LEU A 14 -12.75 31.39 2.49
C LEU A 14 -13.60 32.30 1.60
N LYS A 15 -12.98 33.37 1.09
CA LYS A 15 -13.63 34.33 0.20
C LYS A 15 -13.66 33.79 -1.23
N MET A 16 -14.86 33.63 -1.79
CA MET A 16 -15.11 33.26 -3.18
C MET A 16 -15.04 34.48 -4.11
N ASN A 17 -14.72 34.26 -5.38
CA ASN A 17 -14.90 35.26 -6.43
C ASN A 17 -15.88 34.77 -7.48
N ASP A 18 -17.07 35.37 -7.48
CA ASP A 18 -18.14 35.02 -8.42
C ASP A 18 -17.77 35.36 -9.86
N ARG A 19 -16.98 36.41 -10.09
CA ARG A 19 -16.58 36.87 -11.43
C ARG A 19 -15.51 36.00 -12.10
N LEU A 20 -14.67 35.32 -11.32
CA LEU A 20 -13.60 34.45 -11.84
C LEU A 20 -13.99 32.96 -11.86
N SER A 21 -15.15 32.62 -11.31
CA SER A 21 -15.68 31.27 -11.35
C SER A 21 -16.18 31.01 -12.77
N LYS A 22 -15.55 30.07 -13.48
CA LYS A 22 -15.87 29.78 -14.89
C LYS A 22 -17.21 29.06 -15.04
N SER A 23 -17.64 28.37 -13.99
CA SER A 23 -18.93 27.70 -13.89
C SER A 23 -19.22 27.35 -12.42
N GLU A 24 -20.43 26.87 -12.12
CA GLU A 24 -20.75 26.28 -10.82
C GLU A 24 -19.86 25.06 -10.47
N LYS A 25 -19.28 24.43 -11.49
CA LYS A 25 -18.38 23.28 -11.36
C LYS A 25 -16.96 23.67 -10.97
N ASP A 26 -16.51 24.85 -11.38
CA ASP A 26 -15.15 25.36 -11.13
C ASP A 26 -15.20 26.76 -10.51
N VAL A 27 -15.08 26.78 -9.18
CA VAL A 27 -15.17 28.00 -8.37
C VAL A 27 -13.81 28.44 -7.86
N ARG A 28 -13.62 29.76 -7.72
CA ARG A 28 -12.33 30.35 -7.35
C ARG A 28 -12.37 30.99 -5.97
N PHE A 29 -11.41 30.63 -5.13
CA PHE A 29 -11.26 31.12 -3.76
C PHE A 29 -9.89 31.75 -3.53
N LYS A 30 -9.78 32.54 -2.46
CA LYS A 30 -8.46 32.90 -1.90
C LYS A 30 -7.83 31.67 -1.24
N CYS A 31 -6.56 31.42 -1.54
CA CYS A 31 -5.84 30.29 -0.95
C CYS A 31 -5.36 30.65 0.46
N PRO A 32 -5.73 29.88 1.50
CA PRO A 32 -5.22 30.10 2.86
C PRO A 32 -3.80 29.53 3.07
N PHE A 33 -3.33 28.65 2.18
CA PHE A 33 -2.05 27.93 2.35
C PHE A 33 -0.83 28.69 1.81
N CYS A 34 -1.03 29.75 1.01
CA CYS A 34 0.07 30.50 0.42
C CYS A 34 0.71 31.44 1.45
N SER A 35 2.03 31.38 1.65
CA SER A 35 2.78 32.27 2.53
C SER A 35 2.91 33.69 1.94
N HIS A 36 2.38 34.68 2.68
CA HIS A 36 2.47 36.16 2.70
C HIS A 36 2.93 37.03 1.50
N LYS A 37 3.54 36.54 0.42
CA LYS A 37 4.00 37.43 -0.68
C LYS A 37 2.95 37.77 -1.74
N TYR A 38 1.86 37.00 -1.85
CA TYR A 38 0.81 37.21 -2.88
C TYR A 38 -0.60 37.42 -2.32
N GLN A 39 -0.74 37.55 -1.00
CA GLN A 39 -1.99 37.23 -0.29
C GLN A 39 -3.18 38.18 -0.48
N LYS A 40 -3.03 39.41 -0.96
CA LYS A 40 -4.14 40.38 -0.74
C LYS A 40 -5.24 40.39 -1.82
N LYS A 41 -4.96 40.07 -3.09
CA LYS A 41 -5.91 40.40 -4.18
C LYS A 41 -6.27 39.29 -5.18
N LYS A 42 -5.63 38.11 -5.18
CA LYS A 42 -5.82 37.11 -6.25
C LYS A 42 -6.43 35.79 -5.77
N TYR A 43 -7.30 35.22 -6.59
CA TYR A 43 -8.06 33.98 -6.33
C TYR A 43 -7.40 32.80 -7.04
N HIS A 44 -6.32 32.29 -6.45
CA HIS A 44 -5.50 31.22 -7.04
C HIS A 44 -5.96 29.81 -6.68
N LEU A 45 -6.88 29.66 -5.72
CA LEU A 45 -7.42 28.36 -5.34
C LEU A 45 -8.61 28.02 -6.24
N SER A 46 -8.50 26.93 -7.00
CA SER A 46 -9.59 26.37 -7.81
C SER A 46 -10.18 25.19 -7.05
N LEU A 47 -11.50 25.16 -6.90
CA LEU A 47 -12.23 23.99 -6.41
C LEU A 47 -13.11 23.46 -7.54
N ASN A 48 -12.96 22.18 -7.85
CA ASN A 48 -13.86 21.47 -8.75
C ASN A 48 -14.92 20.76 -7.89
N THR A 49 -16.17 21.23 -7.98
CA THR A 49 -17.28 20.75 -7.16
C THR A 49 -17.85 19.41 -7.64
N ARG A 50 -17.60 19.03 -8.90
CA ARG A 50 -18.00 17.74 -9.45
C ARG A 50 -17.09 16.62 -8.96
N ASP A 51 -15.79 16.82 -9.06
CA ASP A 51 -14.78 15.81 -8.71
C ASP A 51 -14.35 15.90 -7.24
N ASN A 52 -14.83 16.93 -6.53
CA ASN A 52 -14.59 17.18 -5.11
C ASN A 52 -13.09 17.34 -4.77
N VAL A 53 -12.36 18.04 -5.65
CA VAL A 53 -10.90 18.27 -5.56
C VAL A 53 -10.56 19.76 -5.59
N PHE A 54 -9.39 20.10 -5.03
CA PHE A 54 -8.84 21.45 -5.09
C PHE A 54 -7.44 21.46 -5.70
N LYS A 55 -7.09 22.63 -6.26
CA LYS A 55 -5.73 22.95 -6.69
C LYS A 55 -5.45 24.44 -6.54
N CYS A 56 -4.39 24.79 -5.84
CA CYS A 56 -3.84 26.14 -5.82
C CYS A 56 -2.78 26.29 -6.91
N TRP A 57 -3.00 27.26 -7.81
CA TRP A 57 -2.07 27.56 -8.89
C TRP A 57 -0.87 28.42 -8.46
N SER A 58 -0.81 28.84 -7.20
CA SER A 58 0.28 29.66 -6.67
C SER A 58 1.25 28.87 -5.79
N CYS A 59 0.77 28.16 -4.76
CA CYS A 59 1.64 27.33 -3.90
C CYS A 59 1.75 25.87 -4.36
N GLY A 60 0.96 25.44 -5.35
CA GLY A 60 0.98 24.07 -5.85
C GLY A 60 0.16 23.06 -5.03
N GLU A 61 -0.36 23.45 -3.86
CA GLU A 61 -1.17 22.54 -3.05
C GLU A 61 -2.41 22.03 -3.79
N SER A 62 -2.61 20.72 -3.78
CA SER A 62 -3.76 20.06 -4.40
C SER A 62 -4.14 18.75 -3.70
N GLY A 63 -5.37 18.31 -3.92
CA GLY A 63 -5.88 17.03 -3.41
C GLY A 63 -7.41 16.96 -3.42
N GLY A 64 -7.95 15.93 -2.79
CA GLY A 64 -9.39 15.79 -2.53
C GLY A 64 -9.84 16.52 -1.27
N VAL A 65 -11.16 16.53 -1.03
CA VAL A 65 -11.78 17.21 0.11
C VAL A 65 -11.22 16.82 1.49
N LEU A 66 -10.79 15.57 1.69
CA LEU A 66 -10.20 15.14 2.97
C LEU A 66 -8.87 15.84 3.26
N LYS A 67 -7.99 15.91 2.26
CA LYS A 67 -6.73 16.66 2.36
C LYS A 67 -7.01 18.14 2.53
N PHE A 68 -8.05 18.66 1.86
CA PHE A 68 -8.43 20.06 1.98
C PHE A 68 -8.84 20.43 3.42
N ILE A 69 -9.72 19.65 4.04
CA ILE A 69 -10.13 19.82 5.44
C ILE A 69 -8.91 19.69 6.37
N ALA A 70 -8.09 18.67 6.16
CA ALA A 70 -6.89 18.43 6.96
C ALA A 70 -5.95 19.64 6.96
N LEU A 71 -5.73 20.26 5.80
CA LEU A 71 -4.92 21.47 5.67
C LEU A 71 -5.57 22.72 6.29
N LEU A 72 -6.89 22.87 6.19
CA LEU A 72 -7.61 24.01 6.78
C LEU A 72 -7.64 23.97 8.30
N GLU A 73 -7.72 22.77 8.88
CA GLU A 73 -7.81 22.54 10.31
C GLU A 73 -6.45 22.23 10.96
N ASN A 74 -5.39 22.13 10.15
CA ASN A 74 -4.04 21.75 10.60
C ASN A 74 -4.00 20.40 11.36
N THR A 75 -4.67 19.39 10.79
CA THR A 75 -4.84 18.03 11.34
C THR A 75 -4.44 16.98 10.30
N SER A 76 -4.34 15.71 10.68
CA SER A 76 -4.05 14.61 9.77
C SER A 76 -5.27 14.19 8.94
N ILE A 77 -5.05 13.56 7.78
CA ILE A 77 -6.16 13.03 6.97
C ILE A 77 -6.88 11.90 7.72
N GLU A 78 -6.15 11.16 8.53
CA GLU A 78 -6.62 10.08 9.39
C GLU A 78 -7.63 10.59 10.43
N GLU A 79 -7.32 11.71 11.09
CA GLU A 79 -8.23 12.36 12.05
C GLU A 79 -9.51 12.87 11.36
N VAL A 80 -9.38 13.49 10.18
CA VAL A 80 -10.55 13.91 9.39
C VAL A 80 -11.42 12.72 8.99
N LYS A 81 -10.80 11.62 8.53
CA LYS A 81 -11.52 10.38 8.21
C LYS A 81 -12.23 9.83 9.43
N ALA A 82 -11.55 9.77 10.58
CA ALA A 82 -12.12 9.27 11.83
C ALA A 82 -13.33 10.12 12.28
N ARG A 83 -13.29 11.43 12.08
CA ARG A 83 -14.42 12.32 12.39
C ARG A 83 -15.59 12.15 11.43
N LEU A 84 -15.34 12.06 10.12
CA LEU A 84 -16.39 12.01 9.09
C LEU A 84 -17.02 10.64 8.91
N PHE A 85 -16.26 9.57 9.12
CA PHE A 85 -16.69 8.19 8.87
C PHE A 85 -16.73 7.34 10.14
N GLY A 86 -16.41 7.92 11.29
CA GLY A 86 -16.11 7.18 12.52
C GLY A 86 -14.67 6.66 12.51
N SER A 87 -14.12 6.43 13.70
CA SER A 87 -12.89 5.65 13.81
C SER A 87 -13.22 4.24 13.31
N THR A 88 -12.60 3.80 12.21
CA THR A 88 -12.54 2.37 11.94
C THR A 88 -11.85 1.76 13.15
N PRO A 89 -12.51 0.87 13.92
CA PRO A 89 -11.80 0.18 14.98
C PRO A 89 -10.54 -0.44 14.36
N ASN A 90 -9.43 -0.42 15.09
CA ASN A 90 -8.24 -1.15 14.70
C ASN A 90 -8.57 -2.64 14.79
N ILE A 91 -9.36 -3.13 13.83
CA ILE A 91 -9.72 -4.52 13.68
C ILE A 91 -8.39 -5.16 13.31
N GLN A 92 -7.80 -5.88 14.25
CA GLN A 92 -6.68 -6.75 13.97
C GLN A 92 -7.18 -7.84 13.02
N LEU A 93 -7.08 -7.54 11.73
CA LEU A 93 -7.37 -8.49 10.67
C LEU A 93 -6.40 -9.65 10.81
N HIS A 94 -6.94 -10.86 10.65
CA HIS A 94 -6.12 -12.04 10.63
C HIS A 94 -5.10 -11.94 9.48
N PRO A 95 -3.86 -12.45 9.62
CA PRO A 95 -2.86 -12.35 8.56
C PRO A 95 -3.32 -12.86 7.18
N ALA A 96 -4.18 -13.90 7.15
CA ALA A 96 -4.80 -14.39 5.92
C ALA A 96 -5.70 -13.37 5.21
N GLU A 97 -6.38 -12.48 5.94
CA GLU A 97 -7.25 -11.45 5.35
C GLU A 97 -6.44 -10.32 4.70
N LYS A 98 -5.15 -10.21 5.05
CA LYS A 98 -4.23 -9.23 4.49
C LYS A 98 -3.59 -9.70 3.18
N LEU A 99 -3.78 -10.97 2.81
CA LEU A 99 -3.26 -11.51 1.56
C LEU A 99 -3.96 -10.85 0.37
N THR A 100 -3.15 -10.49 -0.63
CA THR A 100 -3.68 -9.94 -1.89
C THR A 100 -4.35 -11.04 -2.72
N PRO A 101 -5.26 -10.70 -3.66
CA PRO A 101 -5.85 -11.67 -4.57
C PRO A 101 -4.83 -12.49 -5.37
N GLY A 102 -3.70 -11.86 -5.75
CA GLY A 102 -2.61 -12.56 -6.43
C GLY A 102 -1.94 -13.61 -5.54
N GLN A 103 -1.73 -13.28 -4.26
CA GLN A 103 -1.15 -14.19 -3.27
C GLN A 103 -2.08 -15.39 -2.99
N LEU A 104 -3.39 -15.14 -2.87
CA LEU A 104 -4.39 -16.22 -2.75
C LEU A 104 -4.35 -17.14 -3.99
N LYS A 105 -4.24 -16.57 -5.18
CA LYS A 105 -4.14 -17.34 -6.41
C LYS A 105 -2.87 -18.19 -6.48
N GLU A 106 -1.73 -17.70 -5.97
CA GLU A 106 -0.49 -18.48 -5.90
C GLU A 106 -0.62 -19.74 -5.03
N ILE A 107 -1.46 -19.71 -3.98
CA ILE A 107 -1.77 -20.87 -3.14
C ILE A 107 -3.02 -21.63 -3.58
N GLY A 108 -3.57 -21.33 -4.77
CA GLY A 108 -4.70 -22.05 -5.36
C GLY A 108 -6.09 -21.64 -4.86
N PHE A 109 -6.20 -20.50 -4.17
CA PHE A 109 -7.48 -19.96 -3.71
C PHE A 109 -7.99 -18.86 -4.64
N GLU A 110 -9.28 -18.90 -4.95
CA GLU A 110 -9.99 -17.77 -5.56
C GLU A 110 -10.17 -16.63 -4.53
N PRO A 111 -10.37 -15.37 -4.97
CA PRO A 111 -10.60 -14.25 -4.08
C PRO A 111 -11.79 -14.51 -3.12
N ILE A 112 -11.50 -14.48 -1.81
CA ILE A 112 -12.47 -14.83 -0.77
C ILE A 112 -13.18 -13.56 -0.27
N ASN A 113 -14.51 -13.57 -0.26
CA ASN A 113 -15.32 -12.53 0.41
C ASN A 113 -15.34 -12.79 1.93
N TRP A 114 -14.29 -12.35 2.62
CA TRP A 114 -14.14 -12.53 4.08
C TRP A 114 -15.30 -11.93 4.88
N SER A 115 -15.79 -10.74 4.50
CA SER A 115 -16.92 -10.09 5.17
C SER A 115 -18.21 -10.89 5.06
N GLY A 116 -18.51 -11.41 3.86
CA GLY A 116 -19.68 -12.24 3.64
C GLY A 116 -19.60 -13.55 4.42
N LEU A 117 -18.43 -14.20 4.41
CA LEU A 117 -18.20 -15.45 5.13
C LEU A 117 -18.30 -15.27 6.65
N ARG A 118 -17.77 -14.16 7.18
CA ARG A 118 -17.84 -13.82 8.61
C ARG A 118 -19.28 -13.62 9.07
N GLN A 119 -20.13 -13.04 8.23
CA GLN A 119 -21.54 -12.79 8.55
C GLN A 119 -22.40 -14.05 8.42
N SER A 120 -22.17 -14.87 7.39
CA SER A 120 -22.99 -16.05 7.11
C SER A 120 -22.62 -17.26 7.97
N ASN A 121 -21.31 -17.51 8.19
CA ASN A 121 -20.85 -18.66 8.96
C ASN A 121 -19.52 -18.36 9.71
N PRO A 122 -19.60 -17.87 10.96
CA PRO A 122 -18.42 -17.50 11.75
C PRO A 122 -17.46 -18.66 12.05
N ALA A 123 -17.98 -19.89 12.16
CA ALA A 123 -17.16 -21.07 12.44
C ALA A 123 -16.32 -21.45 11.21
N LEU A 124 -16.97 -21.50 10.04
CA LEU A 124 -16.29 -21.73 8.76
C LEU A 124 -15.25 -20.63 8.50
N TYR A 125 -15.59 -19.36 8.74
CA TYR A 125 -14.66 -18.23 8.61
C TYR A 125 -13.34 -18.46 9.38
N ARG A 126 -13.40 -18.83 10.67
CA ARG A 126 -12.19 -19.07 11.48
C ARG A 126 -11.36 -20.25 10.96
N ASN A 127 -12.02 -21.32 10.54
CA ASN A 127 -11.35 -22.49 9.98
C ASN A 127 -10.67 -22.16 8.64
N THR A 128 -11.35 -21.43 7.76
CA THR A 128 -10.81 -20.98 6.47
C THR A 128 -9.62 -20.04 6.67
N LEU A 129 -9.68 -19.10 7.64
CA LEU A 129 -8.53 -18.24 7.96
C LEU A 129 -7.30 -19.03 8.37
N SER A 130 -7.49 -20.01 9.25
CA SER A 130 -6.40 -20.85 9.76
C SER A 130 -5.80 -21.70 8.64
N TRP A 131 -6.66 -22.25 7.77
CA TRP A 131 -6.23 -23.04 6.63
C TRP A 131 -5.46 -22.21 5.60
N VAL A 132 -6.05 -21.11 5.11
CA VAL A 132 -5.40 -20.21 4.14
C VAL A 132 -4.07 -19.70 4.67
N TRP A 133 -4.00 -19.35 5.96
CA TRP A 133 -2.75 -18.89 6.54
C TRP A 133 -1.68 -19.99 6.60
N ARG A 134 -2.08 -21.22 6.95
CA ARG A 134 -1.16 -22.37 6.94
C ARG A 134 -0.60 -22.63 5.55
N GLU A 135 -1.46 -22.63 4.53
CA GLU A 135 -1.03 -22.81 3.13
C GLU A 135 -0.10 -21.67 2.68
N TRP A 136 -0.44 -20.43 3.02
CA TRP A 136 0.43 -19.28 2.75
C TRP A 136 1.79 -19.39 3.45
N GLN A 137 1.84 -19.83 4.71
CA GLN A 137 3.11 -20.02 5.41
C GLN A 137 3.99 -21.08 4.76
N LEU A 138 3.41 -22.18 4.27
CA LEU A 138 4.13 -23.21 3.51
C LEU A 138 4.65 -22.66 2.19
N HIS A 139 3.80 -21.97 1.44
CA HIS A 139 4.18 -21.34 0.17
C HIS A 139 5.24 -20.25 0.34
N ALA A 140 5.12 -19.39 1.36
CA ALA A 140 6.10 -18.36 1.65
C ALA A 140 7.48 -18.95 1.99
N ARG A 141 7.53 -20.08 2.71
CA ARG A 141 8.80 -20.81 2.96
C ARG A 141 9.39 -21.35 1.65
N PHE A 142 8.55 -21.87 0.76
CA PHE A 142 8.95 -22.33 -0.56
C PHE A 142 9.53 -21.16 -1.38
N LEU A 143 8.82 -20.04 -1.49
CA LEU A 143 9.29 -18.83 -2.18
C LEU A 143 10.62 -18.33 -1.62
N LYS A 144 10.78 -18.25 -0.30
CA LYS A 144 12.05 -17.84 0.32
C LYS A 144 13.19 -18.79 0.00
N ARG A 145 12.93 -20.10 -0.03
CA ARG A 145 13.94 -21.10 -0.40
C ARG A 145 14.39 -20.94 -1.85
N PHE A 146 13.43 -20.82 -2.78
CA PHE A 146 13.73 -20.63 -4.20
C PHE A 146 14.43 -19.29 -4.45
N GLY A 147 13.94 -18.22 -3.84
CA GLY A 147 14.57 -16.90 -3.94
C GLY A 147 15.99 -16.90 -3.39
N TYR A 148 16.27 -17.60 -2.28
CA TYR A 148 17.65 -17.77 -1.79
C TYR A 148 18.51 -18.57 -2.76
N MET A 149 17.99 -19.65 -3.34
CA MET A 149 18.73 -20.42 -4.36
C MET A 149 19.06 -19.58 -5.59
N SER A 150 18.09 -18.82 -6.12
CA SER A 150 18.30 -17.89 -7.23
C SER A 150 19.30 -16.80 -6.86
N PHE A 151 19.22 -16.25 -5.64
CA PHE A 151 20.16 -15.26 -5.13
C PHE A 151 21.61 -15.78 -5.08
N LEU A 152 21.80 -17.05 -4.74
CA LEU A 152 23.11 -17.73 -4.76
C LEU A 152 23.58 -18.13 -6.17
N ALA A 153 22.66 -18.33 -7.11
CA ALA A 153 22.97 -18.74 -8.47
C ALA A 153 23.51 -17.57 -9.32
N VAL A 154 23.09 -16.34 -9.01
CA VAL A 154 23.47 -15.14 -9.76
C VAL A 154 24.79 -14.53 -9.29
N ASN A 155 25.55 -13.97 -10.24
CA ASN A 155 26.91 -13.50 -10.00
C ASN A 155 27.01 -11.97 -9.94
N SER A 156 26.07 -11.24 -10.56
CA SER A 156 26.09 -9.78 -10.54
C SER A 156 25.23 -9.19 -9.40
N PRO A 157 25.64 -8.05 -8.81
CA PRO A 157 24.82 -7.32 -7.85
C PRO A 157 23.44 -6.92 -8.40
N GLN A 158 23.36 -6.60 -9.69
CA GLN A 158 22.14 -6.19 -10.38
C GLN A 158 21.13 -7.34 -10.46
N GLU A 159 21.59 -8.54 -10.81
CA GLU A 159 20.75 -9.75 -10.82
C GLU A 159 20.27 -10.10 -9.40
N ARG A 160 21.13 -9.99 -8.38
CA ARG A 160 20.71 -10.21 -6.98
C ARG A 160 19.60 -9.27 -6.55
N GLN A 161 19.68 -8.00 -6.94
CA GLN A 161 18.63 -7.03 -6.68
C GLN A 161 17.34 -7.34 -7.46
N ALA A 162 17.44 -7.87 -8.68
CA ALA A 162 16.27 -8.28 -9.46
C ALA A 162 15.55 -9.46 -8.79
N VAL A 163 16.29 -10.50 -8.42
CA VAL A 163 15.77 -11.67 -7.68
C VAL A 163 15.12 -11.22 -6.37
N CYS A 164 15.79 -10.37 -5.58
CA CYS A 164 15.19 -9.89 -4.33
C CYS A 164 13.89 -9.11 -4.56
N ARG A 165 13.82 -8.27 -5.60
CA ARG A 165 12.60 -7.52 -5.94
C ARG A 165 11.45 -8.42 -6.34
N GLU A 166 11.70 -9.41 -7.19
CA GLU A 166 10.68 -10.36 -7.64
C GLU A 166 10.08 -11.15 -6.48
N TYR A 167 10.93 -11.81 -5.68
CA TYR A 167 10.45 -12.64 -4.57
C TYR A 167 9.84 -11.80 -3.45
N ALA A 168 10.35 -10.59 -3.20
CA ALA A 168 9.75 -9.67 -2.24
C ALA A 168 8.36 -9.19 -2.68
N GLN A 169 8.18 -8.90 -3.97
CA GLN A 169 6.86 -8.55 -4.53
C GLN A 169 5.85 -9.68 -4.31
N ARG A 170 6.24 -10.93 -4.58
CA ARG A 170 5.37 -12.11 -4.38
C ARG A 170 5.03 -12.31 -2.90
N LEU A 171 6.02 -12.17 -2.03
CA LEU A 171 5.84 -12.28 -0.58
C LEU A 171 5.11 -11.08 0.05
N GLY A 172 4.99 -9.96 -0.66
CA GLY A 172 4.40 -8.72 -0.12
C GLY A 172 5.26 -8.08 0.97
N ILE A 173 6.58 -8.19 0.86
CA ILE A 173 7.55 -7.64 1.82
C ILE A 173 8.48 -6.65 1.14
N ASP A 174 9.21 -5.88 1.95
CA ASP A 174 10.22 -4.96 1.45
C ASP A 174 11.45 -5.73 0.86
N PRO A 175 11.90 -5.41 -0.37
CA PRO A 175 13.04 -6.08 -1.01
C PRO A 175 14.35 -5.99 -0.23
N GLN A 176 14.59 -4.87 0.46
CA GLN A 176 15.82 -4.69 1.24
C GLN A 176 15.81 -5.58 2.48
N SER A 177 14.65 -5.72 3.12
CA SER A 177 14.43 -6.64 4.23
C SER A 177 14.70 -8.10 3.84
N LEU A 178 14.22 -8.52 2.66
CA LEU A 178 14.47 -9.87 2.14
C LEU A 178 15.95 -10.09 1.80
N MET A 179 16.60 -9.09 1.18
CA MET A 179 18.03 -9.16 0.88
C MET A 179 18.85 -9.32 2.16
N MET A 180 18.55 -8.53 3.20
CA MET A 180 19.22 -8.64 4.49
C MET A 180 18.99 -10.01 5.13
N GLU A 181 17.77 -10.55 5.04
CA GLU A 181 17.46 -11.91 5.51
C GLU A 181 18.33 -12.96 4.81
N TYR A 182 18.46 -12.91 3.48
CA TYR A 182 19.30 -13.83 2.72
C TYR A 182 20.79 -13.72 3.07
N VAL A 183 21.31 -12.50 3.19
CA VAL A 183 22.70 -12.27 3.58
C VAL A 183 22.94 -12.81 4.98
N GLN A 184 22.09 -12.47 5.96
CA GLN A 184 22.22 -12.95 7.33
C GLN A 184 22.11 -14.47 7.43
N ALA A 185 21.19 -15.06 6.69
CA ALA A 185 20.97 -16.50 6.70
C ALA A 185 22.20 -17.30 6.23
N ARG A 186 22.97 -16.76 5.29
CA ARG A 186 24.23 -17.36 4.84
C ARG A 186 25.26 -17.49 5.97
N PHE A 187 25.30 -16.50 6.86
CA PHE A 187 26.31 -16.43 7.94
C PHE A 187 25.80 -16.96 9.29
N LYS A 188 24.49 -17.12 9.46
CA LYS A 188 23.88 -17.59 10.72
C LYS A 188 24.07 -19.09 10.92
N LYS A 189 24.57 -19.48 12.10
CA LYS A 189 24.63 -20.89 12.57
C LYS A 189 23.78 -21.05 13.83
N PRO A 190 22.80 -21.98 13.88
CA PRO A 190 22.37 -22.86 12.78
C PRO A 190 21.61 -22.10 11.67
N GLN A 191 21.72 -22.58 10.43
CA GLN A 191 20.98 -22.01 9.31
C GLN A 191 19.46 -22.14 9.53
N PRO A 192 18.65 -21.17 9.04
CA PRO A 192 17.20 -21.26 9.10
C PRO A 192 16.67 -22.56 8.48
N GLU A 193 15.63 -23.13 9.06
CA GLU A 193 15.09 -24.43 8.66
C GLU A 193 14.69 -24.48 7.17
N TYR A 194 14.11 -23.39 6.64
CA TYR A 194 13.72 -23.28 5.23
C TYR A 194 14.92 -23.25 4.24
N LEU A 195 16.14 -23.06 4.74
CA LEU A 195 17.37 -22.97 3.93
C LEU A 195 18.29 -24.18 4.05
N ARG A 196 18.01 -25.09 5.00
CA ARG A 196 18.89 -26.20 5.38
C ARG A 196 19.29 -27.13 4.21
N GLY A 197 18.54 -27.13 3.11
CA GLY A 197 18.83 -27.91 1.90
C GLY A 197 18.87 -27.09 0.61
N ALA A 198 18.95 -25.76 0.68
CA ALA A 198 18.97 -24.90 -0.51
C ALA A 198 20.31 -24.99 -1.26
N GLU A 199 21.43 -24.90 -0.55
CA GLU A 199 22.78 -24.97 -1.11
C GLU A 199 23.07 -26.35 -1.70
N GLN A 200 22.71 -27.43 -0.99
CA GLN A 200 22.85 -28.80 -1.47
C GLN A 200 22.04 -29.06 -2.75
N LEU A 201 20.83 -28.52 -2.84
CA LEU A 201 19.99 -28.65 -4.03
C LEU A 201 20.58 -27.85 -5.20
N LEU A 202 21.06 -26.64 -4.95
CA LEU A 202 21.75 -25.82 -5.96
C LEU A 202 23.00 -26.54 -6.50
N ASP A 203 23.81 -27.12 -5.62
CA ASP A 203 24.99 -27.90 -6.00
C ASP A 203 24.63 -29.15 -6.80
N ALA A 204 23.56 -29.85 -6.41
CA ALA A 204 23.05 -31.00 -7.17
C ALA A 204 22.55 -30.60 -8.56
N LEU A 205 21.86 -29.46 -8.69
CA LEU A 205 21.39 -28.93 -9.98
C LEU A 205 22.56 -28.52 -10.88
N LYS A 206 23.57 -27.84 -10.32
CA LYS A 206 24.81 -27.48 -11.05
C LYS A 206 25.54 -28.73 -11.55
N LYS A 207 25.67 -29.77 -10.72
CA LYS A 207 26.32 -31.05 -11.09
C LYS A 207 25.58 -31.78 -12.21
N LYS A 208 24.25 -31.62 -12.31
CA LYS A 208 23.43 -32.21 -13.38
C LYS A 208 23.38 -31.38 -14.67
N GLY A 209 24.15 -30.29 -14.76
CA GLY A 209 24.12 -29.40 -15.92
C GLY A 209 22.81 -28.63 -16.10
N ALA A 210 21.95 -28.60 -15.08
CA ALA A 210 20.69 -27.87 -15.13
C ALA A 210 20.99 -26.37 -15.04
N LYS A 211 20.59 -25.61 -16.07
CA LYS A 211 20.54 -24.15 -15.97
C LYS A 211 19.45 -23.79 -14.96
N VAL A 212 19.87 -23.29 -13.80
CA VAL A 212 18.95 -22.66 -12.85
C VAL A 212 18.62 -21.29 -13.43
N TYR A 213 17.51 -21.22 -14.16
CA TYR A 213 17.03 -19.96 -14.71
C TYR A 213 16.58 -19.08 -13.55
N ALA A 214 17.14 -17.88 -13.49
CA ALA A 214 16.70 -16.78 -12.65
C ALA A 214 15.41 -16.20 -13.22
#